data_AF-A0A0A9ZI53-F1
#
_entry.id   AF-A0A0A9ZI53-F1
#
_cell.length_a   1.000
_cell.length_b   1.000
_cell.length_c   1.000
_cell.angle_alpha   90.00
_cell.angle_beta   90.00
_cell.angle_gamma   90.00
#
_symmetry.space_group_name_H-M   'P 1'
#
loop_
_entity.id
_entity.type
_entity.pdbx_description
1 polymer ?
#
loop_
_entity_poly.entity_id
_entity_poly.type
_entity_poly.pdbx_seq_one_letter_code
_entity_poly.pdbx_strand_id
1 'polypeptide(L)'
;MTDIGAFRGLLMVLQDVSLVLEDKIGIIFILDICSSLLSALIVYEDLGKEAKAFSRSHPFGCWLSVVVHFFGGGIVANFLLGEPILAFLADPIQIRNVYVLTAAWWFVFHAPFDLGYKLVHSFPVKLLLATTKEIYKSHKVHGGVSQVGKLY
;
A
#
# COMPACT_ATOMS: atom_id res chain seq x y z
N MET A 1 -9.32 28.03 -15.38
CA MET A 1 -8.00 28.08 -16.08
C MET A 1 -6.84 27.83 -15.10
N THR A 2 -6.94 26.85 -14.20
CA THR A 2 -5.93 26.57 -13.14
C THR A 2 -5.56 25.09 -13.01
N ASP A 3 -6.05 24.21 -13.88
CA ASP A 3 -5.83 22.76 -13.78
C ASP A 3 -4.56 22.26 -14.48
N ILE A 4 -4.12 22.95 -15.55
CA ILE A 4 -2.97 22.50 -16.36
C ILE A 4 -1.64 22.63 -15.61
N GLY A 5 -1.51 23.63 -14.72
CA GLY A 5 -0.29 23.83 -13.93
C GLY A 5 -0.09 22.78 -12.85
N ALA A 6 -1.16 22.40 -12.15
CA ALA A 6 -1.14 21.32 -11.17
C ALA A 6 -0.86 19.97 -11.83
N PHE A 7 -1.51 19.69 -12.97
CA PHE A 7 -1.29 18.46 -13.73
C PHE A 7 0.15 18.35 -14.27
N ARG A 8 0.73 19.47 -14.74
CA ARG A 8 2.12 19.51 -15.22
C ARG A 8 3.14 19.37 -14.08
N GLY A 9 2.84 19.91 -12.90
CA GLY A 9 3.62 19.69 -11.67
C GLY A 9 3.56 18.23 -11.22
N LEU A 10 2.37 17.60 -11.29
CA LEU A 10 2.18 16.19 -11.00
C LEU A 10 2.93 15.30 -12.00
N LEU A 11 2.91 15.63 -13.29
CA LEU A 11 3.70 14.93 -14.33
C LEU A 11 5.21 15.09 -14.13
N MET A 12 5.68 16.27 -13.71
CA MET A 12 7.10 16.50 -13.40
C MET A 12 7.55 15.69 -12.19
N VAL A 13 6.74 15.66 -11.12
CA VAL A 13 6.97 14.79 -9.95
C VAL A 13 6.93 13.32 -10.34
N LEU A 14 5.99 12.90 -11.19
CA LEU A 14 5.89 11.51 -11.66
C LEU A 14 7.10 11.13 -12.54
N GLN A 15 7.64 12.06 -13.33
CA GLN A 15 8.82 11.83 -14.17
C GLN A 15 10.12 11.79 -13.34
N ASP A 16 10.26 12.68 -12.36
CA ASP A 16 11.37 12.67 -11.39
C ASP A 16 11.31 11.42 -10.49
N VAL A 17 10.12 11.00 -10.08
CA VAL A 17 9.89 9.76 -9.34
C VAL A 17 10.21 8.53 -10.19
N SER A 18 9.90 8.55 -11.49
CA SER A 18 10.23 7.45 -12.41
C SER A 18 11.75 7.31 -12.63
N LEU A 19 12.49 8.41 -12.73
CA LEU A 19 13.97 8.42 -12.80
C LEU A 19 14.61 8.04 -11.46
N VAL A 20 13.99 8.38 -10.34
CA VAL A 20 14.44 7.98 -8.98
C VAL A 20 14.11 6.50 -8.68
N LEU A 21 13.04 5.96 -9.26
CA LEU A 21 12.64 4.55 -9.13
C LEU A 21 13.57 3.57 -9.86
N GLU A 22 14.28 4.03 -10.89
CA GLU A 22 15.21 3.18 -11.65
C GLU A 22 16.48 2.80 -10.88
N ASP A 23 16.88 3.53 -9.81
CA ASP A 23 18.23 3.36 -9.25
C ASP A 23 18.36 2.76 -7.83
N LYS A 24 17.33 2.64 -6.97
CA LYS A 24 17.56 2.05 -5.62
C LYS A 24 16.40 1.23 -5.06
N ILE A 25 16.67 -0.06 -4.84
CA ILE A 25 15.89 -1.01 -4.02
C ILE A 25 15.37 -0.39 -2.70
N GLY A 26 16.13 0.54 -2.12
CA GLY A 26 15.75 1.25 -0.89
C GLY A 26 14.52 2.14 -1.02
N ILE A 27 14.29 2.77 -2.17
CA ILE A 27 13.14 3.68 -2.37
C ILE A 27 11.85 2.86 -2.49
N ILE A 28 11.88 1.78 -3.27
CA ILE A 28 10.76 0.83 -3.38
C ILE A 28 10.38 0.29 -1.99
N PHE A 29 11.38 -0.03 -1.16
CA PHE A 29 11.14 -0.49 0.21
C PHE A 29 10.46 0.57 1.09
N ILE A 30 10.85 1.85 0.96
CA ILE A 30 10.17 2.94 1.68
C ILE A 30 8.72 3.11 1.18
N LEU A 31 8.49 3.01 -0.14
CA LEU A 31 7.14 3.08 -0.71
C LEU A 31 6.26 1.91 -0.21
N ASP A 32 6.80 0.69 -0.09
CA ASP A 32 6.13 -0.47 0.50
C ASP A 32 5.73 -0.20 1.96
N ILE A 33 6.64 0.37 2.77
CA ILE A 33 6.36 0.73 4.18
C ILE A 33 5.26 1.77 4.28
N CYS A 34 5.36 2.88 3.54
CA CYS A 34 4.36 3.94 3.57
C CYS A 34 2.97 3.44 3.12
N SER A 35 2.93 2.66 2.05
CA SER A 35 1.68 2.11 1.51
C SER A 35 1.04 1.09 2.45
N SER A 36 1.85 0.31 3.16
CA SER A 36 1.36 -0.66 4.15
C SER A 36 0.81 0.01 5.41
N LEU A 37 1.48 1.07 5.90
CA LEU A 37 0.97 1.92 6.99
C LEU A 37 -0.34 2.60 6.63
N LEU A 38 -0.45 3.17 5.43
CA LEU A 38 -1.69 3.81 4.98
C LEU A 38 -2.82 2.78 4.84
N SER A 39 -2.51 1.57 4.39
CA SER A 39 -3.50 0.50 4.27
C SER A 39 -4.02 0.06 5.64
N ALA A 40 -3.14 -0.07 6.63
CA ALA A 40 -3.54 -0.32 8.00
C ALA A 40 -4.37 0.84 8.60
N LEU A 41 -4.02 2.09 8.30
CA LEU A 41 -4.80 3.27 8.75
C LEU A 41 -6.20 3.28 8.14
N ILE A 42 -6.34 3.04 6.83
CA ILE A 42 -7.66 3.03 6.17
C ILE A 42 -8.55 1.96 6.80
N VAL A 43 -8.04 0.73 6.98
CA VAL A 43 -8.81 -0.34 7.64
C VAL A 43 -9.15 0.04 9.09
N TYR A 44 -8.25 0.71 9.80
CA TYR A 44 -8.54 1.21 11.14
C TYR A 44 -9.67 2.26 11.14
N GLU A 45 -9.64 3.20 10.18
CA GLU A 45 -10.69 4.22 10.01
C GLU A 45 -12.03 3.60 9.61
N ASP A 46 -12.02 2.57 8.74
CA ASP A 46 -13.22 1.84 8.31
C ASP A 46 -13.88 1.06 9.47
N LEU A 47 -13.07 0.53 10.40
CA LEU A 47 -13.56 -0.15 11.61
C LEU A 47 -14.02 0.84 12.70
N GLY A 48 -13.62 2.11 12.59
CA GLY A 48 -14.05 3.19 13.49
C GLY A 48 -13.61 3.00 14.95
N LYS A 49 -14.47 3.42 15.89
CA LYS A 49 -14.15 3.45 17.33
C LYS A 49 -13.86 2.06 17.93
N GLU A 50 -14.40 1.02 17.32
CA GLU A 50 -14.26 -0.37 17.76
C GLU A 50 -13.03 -1.07 17.15
N ALA A 51 -12.22 -0.38 16.34
CA ALA A 51 -11.09 -0.98 15.64
C ALA A 51 -10.13 -1.76 16.57
N LYS A 52 -9.83 -1.21 17.75
CA LYS A 52 -8.97 -1.87 18.75
C LYS A 52 -9.65 -3.05 19.44
N ALA A 53 -10.95 -2.94 19.73
CA ALA A 53 -11.72 -4.02 20.34
C ALA A 53 -11.87 -5.20 19.36
N PHE A 54 -12.13 -4.91 18.09
CA PHE A 54 -12.20 -5.89 17.02
C PHE A 54 -10.86 -6.58 16.77
N SER A 55 -9.76 -5.82 16.69
CA SER A 55 -8.42 -6.41 16.50
C SER A 55 -7.98 -7.31 17.65
N ARG A 56 -8.48 -7.10 18.87
CA ARG A 56 -8.18 -7.96 20.04
C ARG A 56 -9.06 -9.21 20.10
N SER A 57 -10.30 -9.10 19.64
CA SER A 57 -11.26 -10.21 19.63
C SER A 57 -11.06 -11.14 18.43
N HIS A 58 -10.70 -10.57 17.28
CA HIS A 58 -10.51 -11.27 16.01
C HIS A 58 -9.23 -10.80 15.31
N PRO A 59 -8.03 -11.08 15.86
CA PRO A 59 -6.77 -10.58 15.33
C PRO A 59 -6.50 -11.04 13.90
N PHE A 60 -6.83 -12.31 13.59
CA PHE A 60 -6.64 -12.85 12.25
C PHE A 60 -7.57 -12.20 11.22
N GLY A 61 -8.84 -11.95 11.57
CA GLY A 61 -9.79 -11.27 10.69
C GLY A 61 -9.36 -9.84 10.39
N CYS A 62 -8.90 -9.11 11.42
CA CYS A 62 -8.39 -7.75 11.23
C CYS A 62 -7.12 -7.71 10.36
N TRP A 63 -6.17 -8.62 10.61
CA TRP A 63 -4.95 -8.72 9.81
C TRP A 63 -5.27 -9.05 8.35
N LEU A 64 -6.17 -10.01 8.12
CA LEU A 64 -6.57 -10.43 6.78
C LEU A 64 -7.22 -9.28 6.00
N SER A 65 -8.05 -8.45 6.64
CA SER A 65 -8.62 -7.26 6.00
C SER A 65 -7.53 -6.30 5.50
N VAL A 66 -6.46 -6.11 6.26
CA VAL A 66 -5.31 -5.27 5.85
C VAL A 66 -4.52 -5.91 4.71
N VAL A 67 -4.34 -7.24 4.74
CA VAL A 67 -3.71 -8.01 3.64
C VAL A 67 -4.51 -7.86 2.35
N VAL A 68 -5.82 -8.06 2.39
CA VAL A 68 -6.68 -7.94 1.21
C VAL A 68 -6.70 -6.51 0.69
N HIS A 69 -6.69 -5.50 1.57
CA HIS A 69 -6.63 -4.10 1.14
C HIS A 69 -5.32 -3.73 0.45
N PHE A 70 -4.20 -4.26 0.93
CA PHE A 70 -2.87 -3.98 0.35
C PHE A 70 -2.63 -4.76 -0.95
N PHE A 71 -2.96 -6.05 -0.96
CA PHE A 71 -2.73 -6.95 -2.11
C PHE A 71 -3.91 -7.04 -3.08
N GLY A 72 -5.01 -6.31 -2.84
CA GLY A 72 -6.24 -6.40 -3.61
C GLY A 72 -6.04 -6.23 -5.12
N GLY A 73 -5.15 -5.34 -5.54
CA GLY A 73 -4.82 -5.18 -6.96
C GLY A 73 -4.19 -6.42 -7.59
N GLY A 74 -3.31 -7.12 -6.86
CA GLY A 74 -2.70 -8.38 -7.32
C GLY A 74 -3.67 -9.55 -7.31
N ILE A 75 -4.52 -9.63 -6.28
CA ILE A 75 -5.60 -10.62 -6.17
C ILE A 75 -6.54 -10.52 -7.38
N VAL A 76 -6.99 -9.31 -7.70
CA VAL A 76 -7.90 -9.06 -8.84
C VAL A 76 -7.20 -9.31 -10.16
N ALA A 77 -5.93 -8.91 -10.32
CA ALA A 77 -5.18 -9.16 -11.55
C ALA A 77 -5.01 -10.67 -11.82
N ASN A 78 -4.62 -11.45 -10.81
CA ASN A 78 -4.46 -12.90 -10.95
C ASN A 78 -5.79 -13.59 -11.22
N PHE A 79 -6.87 -13.13 -10.57
CA PHE A 79 -8.22 -13.64 -10.82
C PHE A 79 -8.65 -13.41 -12.28
N LEU A 80 -8.37 -12.23 -12.85
CA LEU A 80 -8.69 -11.92 -14.25
C LEU A 80 -7.84 -12.70 -15.26
N LEU A 81 -6.60 -13.05 -14.90
CA LEU A 81 -5.70 -13.85 -15.74
C LEU A 81 -5.96 -15.36 -15.62
N GLY A 82 -6.84 -15.80 -14.72
CA GLY A 82 -7.07 -17.23 -14.45
C GLY A 82 -5.89 -17.91 -13.75
N GLU A 83 -4.96 -17.12 -13.18
CA GLU A 83 -3.84 -17.60 -12.39
C GLU A 83 -4.29 -17.89 -10.94
N PRO A 84 -3.54 -18.71 -10.17
CA PRO A 84 -3.89 -18.94 -8.78
C PRO A 84 -3.95 -17.60 -8.02
N ILE A 85 -5.03 -17.35 -7.30
CA ILE A 85 -5.26 -16.08 -6.59
C ILE A 85 -4.12 -15.78 -5.60
N LEU A 86 -3.51 -16.82 -5.04
CA LEU A 86 -2.38 -16.72 -4.11
C LEU A 86 -1.01 -16.74 -4.82
N ALA A 87 -0.94 -16.69 -6.14
CA ALA A 87 0.32 -16.68 -6.89
C ALA A 87 1.20 -15.48 -6.50
N PHE A 88 0.60 -14.35 -6.09
CA PHE A 88 1.35 -13.20 -5.59
C PHE A 88 2.16 -13.53 -4.32
N LEU A 89 1.86 -14.59 -3.57
CA LEU A 89 2.63 -15.00 -2.40
C LEU A 89 3.83 -15.89 -2.75
N ALA A 90 3.95 -16.36 -4.00
CA ALA A 90 5.08 -17.18 -4.43
C ALA A 90 6.36 -16.35 -4.62
N ASP A 91 6.21 -15.04 -4.89
CA ASP A 91 7.36 -14.16 -5.11
C ASP A 91 8.05 -13.77 -3.78
N PRO A 92 9.38 -13.90 -3.68
CA PRO A 92 10.12 -13.54 -2.47
C PRO A 92 9.98 -12.06 -2.10
N ILE A 93 9.79 -11.19 -3.10
CA ILE A 93 9.54 -9.76 -2.92
C ILE A 93 8.19 -9.52 -2.24
N GLN A 94 7.17 -10.29 -2.59
CA GLN A 94 5.82 -10.13 -2.04
C GLN A 94 5.72 -10.74 -0.64
N ILE A 95 6.43 -11.84 -0.39
CA ILE A 95 6.61 -12.39 0.96
C ILE A 95 7.22 -11.33 1.90
N ARG A 96 8.25 -10.60 1.46
CA ARG A 96 8.79 -9.43 2.19
C ARG A 96 7.70 -8.40 2.50
N ASN A 97 6.84 -8.09 1.54
CA ASN A 97 5.78 -7.11 1.71
C ASN A 97 4.73 -7.57 2.74
N VAL A 98 4.47 -8.88 2.85
CA VAL A 98 3.60 -9.44 3.91
C VAL A 98 4.21 -9.19 5.30
N TYR A 99 5.53 -9.35 5.46
CA TYR A 99 6.20 -9.04 6.72
C TYR A 99 6.11 -7.56 7.08
N VAL A 100 6.40 -6.68 6.12
CA VAL A 100 6.30 -5.22 6.30
C VAL A 100 4.87 -4.81 6.67
N LEU A 101 3.88 -5.36 5.98
CA LEU A 101 2.47 -5.13 6.24
C LEU A 101 2.05 -5.60 7.64
N THR A 102 2.52 -6.76 8.06
CA THR A 102 2.23 -7.31 9.38
C THR A 102 2.84 -6.44 10.49
N ALA A 103 4.06 -5.93 10.28
CA ALA A 103 4.69 -4.98 11.18
C ALA A 103 3.92 -3.65 11.24
N ALA A 104 3.47 -3.13 10.09
CA ALA A 104 2.67 -1.91 10.01
C ALA A 104 1.30 -2.07 10.69
N TRP A 105 0.61 -3.20 10.47
CA TRP A 105 -0.64 -3.53 11.15
C TRP A 105 -0.46 -3.58 12.67
N TRP A 106 0.57 -4.28 13.14
CA TRP A 106 0.88 -4.34 14.57
C TRP A 106 1.17 -2.95 15.13
N PHE A 107 1.94 -2.11 14.42
CA PHE A 107 2.25 -0.75 14.84
C PHE A 107 1.00 0.14 14.94
N VAL A 108 0.08 0.08 13.97
CA VAL A 108 -1.13 0.93 13.98
C VAL A 108 -2.13 0.45 15.05
N PHE A 109 -2.34 -0.86 15.21
CA PHE A 109 -3.37 -1.39 16.10
C PHE A 109 -2.91 -1.60 17.55
N HIS A 110 -1.62 -1.92 17.77
CA HIS A 110 -1.09 -2.35 19.07
C HIS A 110 -0.04 -1.42 19.69
N ALA A 111 0.36 -0.33 19.03
CA ALA A 111 1.36 0.59 19.62
C ALA A 111 0.88 1.20 20.96
N PRO A 112 1.75 1.27 21.98
CA PRO A 112 1.42 1.88 23.27
C PRO A 112 1.13 3.39 23.09
N PHE A 113 0.20 3.92 23.89
CA PHE A 113 -0.24 5.33 23.90
C PHE A 113 -0.93 5.87 22.64
N ASP A 114 -1.34 5.00 21.71
CA ASP A 114 -2.02 5.41 20.46
C ASP A 114 -1.16 6.36 19.58
N LEU A 115 0.15 6.34 19.79
CA LEU A 115 1.12 7.18 19.08
C LEU A 115 1.15 6.85 17.59
N GLY A 116 1.06 5.56 17.24
CA GLY A 116 1.03 5.11 15.84
C GLY A 116 -0.13 5.71 15.07
N TYR A 117 -1.35 5.61 15.61
CA TYR A 117 -2.53 6.23 14.99
C TYR A 117 -2.42 7.75 14.94
N LYS A 118 -2.07 8.42 16.05
CA LYS A 118 -1.96 9.90 16.09
C LYS A 118 -0.94 10.47 15.10
N LEU A 119 0.20 9.81 14.95
CA LEU A 119 1.24 10.22 14.00
C LEU A 119 0.77 10.03 12.55
N VAL A 120 0.20 8.87 12.22
CA VAL A 120 -0.20 8.53 10.85
C VAL A 120 -1.49 9.25 10.42
N HIS A 121 -2.38 9.53 11.38
CA HIS A 121 -3.64 10.26 11.17
C HIS A 121 -3.47 11.79 11.09
N SER A 122 -2.28 12.31 11.41
CA SER A 122 -1.99 13.73 11.25
C SER A 122 -2.10 14.13 9.78
N PHE A 123 -2.84 15.20 9.48
CA PHE A 123 -3.11 15.67 8.11
C PHE A 123 -1.89 15.70 7.17
N PRO A 124 -0.72 16.29 7.55
CA PRO A 124 0.44 16.31 6.66
C PRO A 124 1.01 14.92 6.40
N VAL A 125 1.00 14.04 7.40
CA VAL A 125 1.51 12.67 7.27
C VAL A 125 0.59 11.84 6.39
N LYS A 126 -0.72 11.92 6.60
CA LYS A 126 -1.72 11.23 5.76
C LYS A 126 -1.63 11.67 4.30
N LEU A 127 -1.41 12.95 4.03
CA LEU A 127 -1.24 13.48 2.68
C LEU A 127 0.00 12.92 1.98
N LEU A 128 1.14 12.88 2.68
CA LEU A 128 2.37 12.27 2.16
C LEU A 128 2.17 10.79 1.86
N LEU A 129 1.57 10.04 2.78
CA LEU A 129 1.29 8.62 2.59
C LEU A 129 0.34 8.36 1.41
N ALA A 130 -0.69 9.19 1.24
CA ALA A 130 -1.61 9.10 0.12
C ALA A 130 -0.90 9.32 -1.22
N THR A 131 -0.01 10.32 -1.26
CA THR A 131 0.80 10.63 -2.45
C THR A 131 1.73 9.46 -2.79
N THR A 132 2.40 8.91 -1.80
CA THR A 132 3.24 7.71 -1.93
C THR A 132 2.45 6.50 -2.44
N LYS A 133 1.21 6.30 -1.96
CA LYS A 133 0.37 5.18 -2.41
C LYS A 133 -0.05 5.32 -3.88
N GLU A 134 -0.31 6.53 -4.35
CA GLU A 134 -0.61 6.78 -5.78
C GLU A 134 0.59 6.49 -6.70
N ILE A 135 1.79 6.85 -6.24
CA ILE A 135 3.05 6.48 -6.93
C ILE A 135 3.20 4.95 -6.98
N TYR A 136 2.99 4.28 -5.84
CA TYR A 136 3.08 2.82 -5.76
C TYR A 136 2.06 2.12 -6.67
N LYS A 137 0.82 2.63 -6.72
CA LYS A 137 -0.23 2.13 -7.60
C LYS A 137 0.18 2.22 -9.07
N SER A 138 0.76 3.35 -9.48
CA SER A 138 1.23 3.55 -10.86
C SER A 138 2.31 2.53 -11.24
N HIS A 139 3.25 2.25 -10.33
CA HIS A 139 4.26 1.22 -10.53
C HIS A 139 3.65 -0.19 -10.68
N LYS A 140 2.68 -0.55 -9.82
CA LYS A 140 1.98 -1.85 -9.91
C LYS A 140 1.16 -1.99 -11.20
N VAL A 141 0.50 -0.93 -11.65
CA VAL A 141 -0.23 -0.92 -12.93
C VAL A 141 0.72 -1.14 -14.10
N HIS A 142 1.87 -0.45 -14.12
CA HIS A 142 2.89 -0.69 -15.14
C HIS A 142 3.40 -2.14 -15.12
N GLY A 143 3.67 -2.68 -13.93
CA GLY A 143 4.05 -4.09 -13.77
C GLY A 143 2.99 -5.05 -14.30
N GLY A 144 1.71 -4.81 -14.01
CA GLY A 144 0.59 -5.61 -14.50
C GLY A 144 0.45 -5.57 -16.03
N VAL A 145 0.53 -4.37 -16.64
CA VAL A 145 0.48 -4.23 -18.11
C VAL A 145 1.69 -4.91 -18.77
N SER A 146 2.88 -4.78 -18.19
CA SER A 146 4.10 -5.46 -18.65
C SER A 146 3.99 -6.99 -18.56
N GLN A 147 3.31 -7.51 -17.53
CA GLN A 147 3.03 -8.95 -17.40
C GLN A 147 2.06 -9.42 -18.50
N VAL A 148 0.94 -8.70 -18.70
CA VAL A 148 -0.04 -9.05 -19.73
C VAL A 148 0.57 -9.01 -21.14
N GLY A 149 1.35 -7.97 -21.46
CA GLY A 149 2.02 -7.85 -22.77
C GLY A 149 3.11 -8.88 -23.05
N LYS A 150 3.44 -9.75 -22.08
CA LYS A 150 4.30 -10.93 -22.30
C LYS A 150 3.47 -12.21 -22.52
N LEU A 151 2.26 -12.26 -21.98
CA LEU A 151 1.35 -13.40 -22.13
C LEU A 151 0.53 -13.32 -23.42
N TYR A 152 0.23 -12.11 -23.89
CA TYR A 152 -0.58 -11.79 -25.08
C TYR A 152 0.13 -10.75 -25.94
#